data_AF-A0A251TWI8-F1
#
_entry.id   AF-A0A251TWI8-F1
#
_cell.length_a   1.000
_cell.length_b   1.000
_cell.length_c   1.000
_cell.angle_alpha   90.00
_cell.angle_beta   90.00
_cell.angle_gamma   90.00
#
_symmetry.space_group_name_H-M   'P 1'
#
loop_
_entity.id
_entity.type
_entity.pdbx_description
1 polymer ?
#
loop_
_entity_poly.entity_id
_entity_poly.type
_entity_poly.pdbx_seq_one_letter_code
_entity_poly.pdbx_strand_id
1 'polypeptide(L)'
;MYSEVRVEGLETFDYLDNLKNRERYTKQGDAITFESEVDKIYLCTPTKIAILDHEKKRTFENLSDGLPDVVVWNPWDKKTKAMVDFGDDEYKHMLCVEAAAIEKPITLKTGEELKVRQELSAVPSSYFSGKLDPSKVLQSS
;
A
#
# COMPACT_ATOMS: atom_id res chain seq x y z
N MET A 1 8.72 -4.59 14.54
CA MET A 1 9.49 -4.30 13.31
C MET A 1 8.63 -4.18 12.04
N TYR A 2 7.32 -4.52 12.08
CA TYR A 2 6.30 -3.95 11.17
C TYR A 2 5.09 -3.38 11.92
N SER A 3 5.11 -3.41 13.26
CA SER A 3 4.01 -2.99 14.13
C SER A 3 3.55 -1.54 13.93
N GLU A 4 4.34 -0.74 13.21
CA GLU A 4 4.17 0.69 13.02
C GLU A 4 4.04 1.10 11.54
N VAL A 5 3.99 0.15 10.59
CA VAL A 5 3.74 0.46 9.16
C VAL A 5 2.31 0.10 8.78
N ARG A 6 1.61 1.04 8.13
CA ARG A 6 0.21 0.88 7.69
C ARG A 6 -0.01 1.43 6.30
N VAL A 7 -0.91 0.81 5.54
CA VAL A 7 -1.42 1.36 4.28
C VAL A 7 -2.86 1.79 4.47
N GLU A 8 -3.12 3.06 4.13
CA GLU A 8 -4.43 3.72 4.22
C GLU A 8 -4.94 4.14 2.83
N GLY A 9 -6.27 4.15 2.67
CA GLY A 9 -6.97 4.47 1.43
C GLY A 9 -7.52 3.25 0.66
N LEU A 10 -7.39 2.05 1.23
CA LEU A 10 -7.74 0.76 0.62
C LEU A 10 -8.74 -0.06 1.44
N GLU A 11 -9.08 0.40 2.64
CA GLU A 11 -9.87 -0.26 3.68
C GLU A 11 -11.24 -0.77 3.22
N THR A 12 -11.85 -0.02 2.30
CA THR A 12 -13.22 -0.22 1.85
C THR A 12 -13.29 -0.82 0.44
N PHE A 13 -12.15 -1.15 -0.16
CA PHE A 13 -12.08 -1.63 -1.53
C PHE A 13 -12.01 -3.16 -1.56
N ASP A 14 -12.68 -3.73 -2.57
CA ASP A 14 -12.52 -5.14 -2.90
C ASP A 14 -11.06 -5.43 -3.21
N TYR A 15 -10.61 -6.64 -2.86
CA TYR A 15 -9.29 -7.11 -3.27
C TYR A 15 -9.30 -8.58 -3.69
N LEU A 16 -8.34 -8.94 -4.54
CA LEU A 16 -7.99 -10.33 -4.84
C LEU A 16 -6.76 -10.71 -4.01
N ASP A 17 -6.78 -11.87 -3.36
CA ASP A 17 -5.65 -12.38 -2.58
C ASP A 17 -4.88 -13.44 -3.38
N ASN A 18 -3.66 -13.11 -3.82
CA ASN A 18 -2.83 -14.02 -4.60
C ASN A 18 -2.37 -15.24 -3.79
N LEU A 19 -2.31 -15.15 -2.46
CA LEU A 19 -2.01 -16.28 -1.58
C LEU A 19 -3.21 -17.24 -1.44
N LYS A 20 -4.41 -16.79 -1.82
CA LYS A 20 -5.66 -17.57 -1.82
C LYS A 20 -6.18 -17.80 -3.24
N ASN A 21 -5.29 -17.99 -4.20
CA ASN A 21 -5.66 -18.29 -5.59
C ASN A 21 -6.60 -17.24 -6.22
N ARG A 22 -6.34 -15.95 -5.93
CA ARG A 22 -7.11 -14.78 -6.39
C ARG A 22 -8.57 -14.78 -5.92
N GLU A 23 -8.85 -15.41 -4.78
CA GLU A 23 -10.16 -15.27 -4.14
C GLU A 23 -10.46 -13.79 -3.86
N ARG A 24 -11.70 -13.38 -4.15
CA ARG A 24 -12.17 -12.02 -3.96
C ARG A 24 -12.74 -11.84 -2.55
N TYR A 25 -12.33 -10.76 -1.92
CA TYR A 25 -12.83 -10.34 -0.61
C TYR A 25 -13.39 -8.92 -0.70
N THR A 26 -14.57 -8.72 -0.13
CA THR A 26 -15.16 -7.40 0.07
C THR A 26 -14.93 -6.99 1.52
N LYS A 27 -13.96 -6.09 1.75
CA LYS A 27 -13.62 -5.64 3.10
C LYS A 27 -14.29 -4.30 3.40
N GLN A 28 -14.90 -4.20 4.59
CA GLN A 28 -15.12 -2.94 5.29
C GLN A 28 -14.38 -3.07 6.63
N GLY A 29 -13.32 -2.30 6.85
CA GLY A 29 -12.60 -2.35 8.13
C GLY A 29 -11.20 -1.77 8.08
N ASP A 30 -10.45 -1.96 9.17
CA ASP A 30 -9.21 -1.24 9.49
C ASP A 30 -8.10 -1.26 8.42
N ALA A 31 -7.20 -0.28 8.56
CA ALA A 31 -5.97 -0.11 7.80
C ALA A 31 -5.16 -1.41 7.68
N ILE A 32 -4.40 -1.52 6.59
CA ILE A 32 -3.65 -2.74 6.28
C ILE A 32 -2.37 -2.77 7.12
N THR A 33 -2.22 -3.82 7.93
CA THR A 33 -1.02 -4.10 8.74
C THR A 33 -0.31 -5.35 8.23
N PHE A 34 0.97 -5.50 8.62
CA PHE A 34 1.86 -6.56 8.11
C PHE A 34 2.36 -7.45 9.24
N GLU A 35 1.74 -8.62 9.38
CA GLU A 35 2.13 -9.65 10.37
C GLU A 35 2.54 -10.98 9.70
N SER A 36 2.37 -11.07 8.38
CA SER A 36 2.71 -12.23 7.56
C SER A 36 2.87 -11.79 6.09
N GLU A 37 3.13 -12.74 5.19
CA GLU A 37 3.16 -12.49 3.74
C GLU A 37 1.85 -11.83 3.29
N VAL A 38 1.97 -10.76 2.51
CA VAL A 38 0.84 -10.06 1.89
C VAL A 38 1.10 -10.01 0.40
N ASP A 39 0.11 -10.42 -0.39
CA ASP A 39 0.12 -10.32 -1.84
C ASP A 39 -1.33 -10.08 -2.30
N LYS A 40 -1.74 -8.81 -2.28
CA LYS A 40 -3.14 -8.40 -2.47
C LYS A 40 -3.26 -7.38 -3.59
N ILE A 41 -4.30 -7.54 -4.41
CA ILE A 41 -4.62 -6.63 -5.51
C ILE A 41 -5.94 -5.93 -5.16
N TYR A 42 -5.88 -4.68 -4.75
CA TYR A 42 -7.04 -3.83 -4.49
C TYR A 42 -7.58 -3.24 -5.79
N LEU A 43 -8.91 -3.19 -5.89
CA LEU A 43 -9.61 -3.04 -7.15
C LEU A 43 -10.35 -1.70 -7.20
N CYS A 44 -10.28 -1.01 -8.35
CA CYS A 44 -10.97 0.27 -8.56
C CYS A 44 -10.69 1.31 -7.45
N THR A 45 -9.43 1.43 -7.05
CA THR A 45 -8.97 2.21 -5.89
C THR A 45 -8.91 3.71 -6.17
N PRO A 46 -8.84 4.58 -5.14
CA PRO A 46 -8.59 6.00 -5.34
C PRO A 46 -7.18 6.22 -5.92
N THR A 47 -6.96 7.42 -6.45
CA THR A 47 -5.68 7.82 -7.04
C THR A 47 -4.59 8.10 -6.00
N LYS A 48 -4.93 8.20 -4.70
CA LYS A 48 -3.98 8.51 -3.63
C LYS A 48 -4.03 7.43 -2.55
N ILE A 49 -2.89 6.79 -2.30
CA ILE A 49 -2.66 5.82 -1.23
C ILE A 49 -1.61 6.38 -0.27
N ALA A 50 -1.84 6.23 1.03
CA ALA A 50 -0.89 6.66 2.06
C ALA A 50 -0.22 5.46 2.72
N ILE A 51 1.10 5.54 2.89
CA ILE A 51 1.91 4.55 3.58
C ILE A 51 2.51 5.23 4.80
N LEU A 52 2.02 4.88 5.98
CA LEU A 52 2.44 5.47 7.24
C LEU A 52 3.53 4.60 7.84
N ASP A 53 4.63 5.21 8.24
CA ASP A 53 5.72 4.61 9.01
C ASP A 53 5.83 5.39 10.32
N HIS A 54 5.07 4.95 11.33
CA HIS A 54 4.96 5.65 12.61
C HIS A 54 6.29 5.65 13.38
N GLU A 55 7.07 4.57 13.29
CA GLU A 55 8.39 4.45 13.91
C GLU A 55 9.32 5.55 13.41
N LYS A 56 9.37 5.76 12.08
CA LYS A 56 10.20 6.80 11.45
C LYS A 56 9.49 8.15 11.29
N LYS A 57 8.27 8.29 11.82
CA LYS A 57 7.44 9.51 11.79
C LYS A 57 7.29 10.12 10.40
N ARG A 58 7.16 9.28 9.38
CA ARG A 58 7.06 9.70 7.97
C ARG A 58 5.85 9.06 7.32
N THR A 59 5.33 9.74 6.31
CA THR A 59 4.28 9.21 5.45
C THR A 59 4.76 9.29 4.02
N PHE A 60 4.57 8.22 3.26
CA PHE A 60 4.71 8.27 1.81
C PHE A 60 3.32 8.40 1.19
N GLU A 61 3.18 9.34 0.27
CA GLU A 61 2.01 9.46 -0.59
C GLU A 61 2.35 8.82 -1.94
N ASN A 62 1.59 7.81 -2.32
CA ASN A 62 1.63 7.23 -3.65
C ASN A 62 0.41 7.73 -4.43
N LEU A 63 0.68 8.53 -5.46
CA LEU A 63 -0.31 9.09 -6.37
C LEU A 63 -0.23 8.36 -7.71
N SER A 64 -1.33 7.78 -8.15
CA SER A 64 -1.45 7.06 -9.41
C SER A 64 -2.51 7.69 -10.31
N ASP A 65 -2.19 7.83 -11.60
CA ASP A 65 -3.13 8.21 -12.65
C ASP A 65 -3.00 7.26 -13.85
N GLY A 66 -4.14 6.91 -14.46
CA GLY A 66 -4.22 5.98 -15.58
C GLY A 66 -4.20 4.49 -15.24
N LEU A 67 -4.12 4.12 -13.95
CA LEU A 67 -4.10 2.73 -13.47
C LEU A 67 -5.12 2.54 -12.32
N PRO A 68 -6.12 1.65 -12.47
CA PRO A 68 -7.27 1.57 -11.56
C PRO A 68 -7.07 0.69 -10.31
N ASP A 69 -6.04 -0.15 -10.30
CA ASP A 69 -5.82 -1.16 -9.25
C ASP A 69 -4.52 -0.86 -8.49
N VAL A 70 -4.41 -1.35 -7.25
CA VAL A 70 -3.20 -1.23 -6.42
C VAL A 70 -2.78 -2.58 -5.88
N VAL A 71 -1.53 -2.98 -6.10
CA VAL A 71 -0.94 -4.14 -5.47
C VAL A 71 -0.28 -3.72 -4.16
N VAL A 72 -0.55 -4.45 -3.08
CA VAL A 72 0.20 -4.35 -1.83
C VAL A 72 0.93 -5.67 -1.62
N TRP A 73 2.27 -5.62 -1.57
CA TRP A 73 3.09 -6.82 -1.48
C TRP A 73 4.25 -6.70 -0.47
N ASN A 74 4.38 -7.72 0.36
CA ASN A 74 5.57 -8.00 1.16
C ASN A 74 5.76 -9.53 1.23
N PRO A 75 6.92 -10.06 0.81
CA PRO A 75 7.15 -11.51 0.71
C PRO A 75 7.22 -12.21 2.06
N TRP A 76 7.53 -11.49 3.13
CA TRP A 76 7.81 -12.08 4.45
C TRP A 76 8.95 -13.11 4.43
N ASP A 77 9.23 -13.71 5.59
CA ASP A 77 10.41 -14.54 5.83
C ASP A 77 10.54 -15.73 4.85
N LYS A 78 9.47 -16.54 4.70
CA LYS A 78 9.56 -17.80 3.95
C LYS A 78 9.77 -17.57 2.45
N LYS A 79 9.03 -16.65 1.84
CA LYS A 79 9.16 -16.34 0.41
C LYS A 79 10.51 -15.71 0.11
N THR A 80 10.98 -14.83 0.99
CA THR A 80 12.26 -14.14 0.86
C THR A 80 13.43 -15.08 0.75
N LYS A 81 13.50 -16.09 1.63
CA LYS A 81 14.55 -17.14 1.58
C LYS A 81 14.58 -17.96 0.30
N ALA A 82 13.53 -17.92 -0.52
CA ALA A 82 13.46 -18.61 -1.80
C ALA A 82 13.88 -17.72 -2.99
N MET A 83 14.06 -16.41 -2.77
CA MET A 83 14.48 -15.46 -3.80
C MET A 83 16.01 -15.34 -3.79
N VAL A 84 16.67 -15.84 -4.84
CA VAL A 84 18.14 -15.90 -4.91
C VAL A 84 18.80 -14.53 -5.08
N ASP A 85 18.04 -13.55 -5.51
CA ASP A 85 18.44 -12.17 -5.79
C ASP A 85 17.99 -11.18 -4.71
N PHE A 86 17.47 -11.68 -3.58
CA PHE A 86 16.92 -10.88 -2.49
C PHE A 86 17.42 -11.42 -1.14
N GLY A 87 17.97 -10.56 -0.29
CA GLY A 87 18.56 -10.96 0.99
C GLY A 87 17.52 -11.43 2.01
N ASP A 88 17.88 -12.41 2.85
CA ASP A 88 17.00 -13.08 3.83
C ASP A 88 16.20 -12.11 4.74
N ASP A 89 16.76 -10.92 5.02
CA ASP A 89 16.16 -9.91 5.88
C ASP A 89 15.67 -8.66 5.13
N GLU A 90 15.86 -8.57 3.81
CA GLU A 90 15.50 -7.38 3.02
C GLU A 90 14.00 -7.08 3.05
N TYR A 91 13.18 -8.13 3.25
CA TYR A 91 11.74 -8.00 3.38
C TYR A 91 11.33 -7.13 4.57
N LYS A 92 12.21 -6.88 5.56
CA LYS A 92 11.98 -6.02 6.73
C LYS A 92 12.11 -4.53 6.43
N HIS A 93 12.64 -4.18 5.26
CA HIS A 93 12.99 -2.81 4.90
C HIS A 93 12.24 -2.34 3.66
N MET A 94 11.30 -3.13 3.17
CA MET A 94 10.54 -2.85 1.97
C MET A 94 9.03 -3.04 2.17
N LEU A 95 8.27 -2.34 1.35
CA LEU A 95 6.86 -2.59 1.13
C LEU A 95 6.56 -2.16 -0.31
N CYS A 96 5.95 -3.04 -1.10
CA CYS A 96 5.50 -2.69 -2.43
C CYS A 96 4.06 -2.17 -2.36
N VAL A 97 3.84 -0.99 -2.92
CA VAL A 97 2.53 -0.42 -3.20
C VAL A 97 2.56 0.04 -4.65
N GLU A 98 1.92 -0.71 -5.53
CA GLU A 98 2.16 -0.63 -6.98
C GLU A 98 0.87 -0.26 -7.69
N ALA A 99 0.87 0.82 -8.47
CA ALA A 99 -0.20 1.13 -9.39
C ALA A 99 -0.27 0.10 -10.52
N ALA A 100 -1.46 -0.42 -10.82
CA ALA A 100 -1.64 -1.49 -11.78
C ALA A 100 -3.00 -1.44 -12.51
N ALA A 101 -3.12 -2.22 -13.58
CA ALA A 101 -4.37 -2.51 -14.28
C ALA A 101 -4.47 -4.03 -14.48
N ILE A 102 -5.03 -4.73 -13.49
CA ILE A 102 -4.99 -6.19 -13.39
C ILE A 102 -6.36 -6.81 -13.58
N GLU A 103 -7.40 -6.27 -12.93
CA GLU A 103 -8.74 -6.87 -13.05
C GLU A 103 -9.31 -6.68 -14.45
N LYS A 104 -9.11 -5.48 -15.01
CA LYS A 104 -9.48 -5.16 -16.39
C LYS A 104 -8.24 -4.72 -17.14
N PRO A 105 -7.56 -5.64 -17.84
CA PRO A 105 -6.40 -5.30 -18.65
C PRO A 105 -6.74 -4.24 -19.69
N ILE A 106 -5.89 -3.23 -19.82
CA ILE A 106 -6.06 -2.17 -20.81
C ILE A 106 -5.61 -2.72 -22.17
N THR A 107 -6.49 -2.66 -23.17
CA THR A 107 -6.19 -3.07 -24.55
C THR A 107 -6.15 -1.83 -25.44
N LEU A 108 -5.04 -1.63 -26.16
CA LEU A 108 -4.87 -0.53 -27.11
C LEU A 108 -5.02 -1.03 -28.54
N LYS A 109 -5.75 -0.27 -29.36
CA LYS A 109 -5.81 -0.44 -30.82
C LYS A 109 -4.66 0.29 -31.49
N THR A 110 -4.45 0.01 -32.77
CA THR A 110 -3.48 0.73 -33.60
C THR A 110 -3.72 2.23 -33.55
N GLY A 111 -2.69 2.99 -33.14
CA GLY A 111 -2.75 4.44 -33.00
C GLY A 111 -3.28 4.96 -31.66
N GLU A 112 -3.71 4.09 -30.74
CA GLU A 112 -4.07 4.50 -29.38
C GLU A 112 -2.83 4.57 -28.47
N GLU A 113 -2.87 5.50 -27.52
CA GLU A 113 -1.84 5.69 -26.50
C GLU A 113 -2.44 5.54 -25.10
N LEU A 114 -1.71 4.86 -24.21
CA LEU A 114 -1.97 4.92 -22.78
C LEU A 114 -0.88 5.77 -22.13
N LYS A 115 -1.30 6.72 -21.29
CA LYS A 115 -0.41 7.49 -20.42
C LYS A 115 -0.75 7.14 -18.99
N VAL A 116 0.27 6.73 -18.24
CA VAL A 116 0.18 6.42 -16.83
C VAL A 116 1.19 7.26 -16.07
N ARG A 117 0.89 7.57 -14.83
CA ARG A 117 1.80 8.29 -13.94
C ARG A 117 1.71 7.69 -12.55
N GLN A 118 2.87 7.47 -11.95
CA GLN A 118 2.98 7.21 -10.52
C GLN A 118 3.94 8.24 -9.92
N GLU A 119 3.51 8.92 -8.86
CA GLU A 119 4.33 9.84 -8.09
C GLU A 119 4.44 9.36 -6.66
N LEU A 120 5.66 9.29 -6.15
CA LEU A 120 5.96 8.94 -4.78
C LEU A 120 6.56 10.17 -4.08
N SER A 121 5.89 10.63 -3.03
CA SER A 121 6.31 11.79 -2.25
C SER A 121 6.43 11.44 -0.77
N ALA A 122 7.53 11.82 -0.15
CA ALA A 122 7.71 11.70 1.30
C ALA A 122 7.22 12.99 1.97
N VAL A 123 6.21 12.88 2.83
CA VAL A 123 5.67 14.00 3.60
C VAL A 123 5.89 13.77 5.10
N PRO A 124 6.10 14.83 5.90
CA PRO A 124 6.05 14.71 7.35
C PRO A 124 4.69 14.13 7.76
N SER A 125 4.70 13.13 8.65
CA SER A 125 3.45 12.57 9.16
C SER A 125 2.63 13.68 9.86
N SER A 126 1.30 13.67 9.73
CA SER A 126 0.38 14.56 10.45
C SER A 126 0.48 14.43 11.99
N TYR A 127 1.05 13.33 12.50
CA TYR A 127 1.46 13.22 13.90
C TYR A 127 2.53 14.24 14.30
N PHE A 128 3.36 14.68 13.36
CA PHE A 128 4.41 15.67 13.59
C PHE A 128 3.88 17.11 13.59
N SER A 129 2.69 17.37 13.01
CA SER A 129 2.09 18.70 13.03
C SER A 129 1.41 19.05 14.35
N GLY A 130 1.45 18.14 15.36
CA GLY A 130 0.84 18.33 16.67
C GLY A 130 -0.70 18.42 16.67
N LYS A 131 -1.35 18.12 15.54
CA LYS A 131 -2.81 18.23 15.39
C LYS A 131 -3.58 17.03 15.96
N LEU A 132 -2.87 15.95 16.30
CA LEU A 132 -3.42 14.71 16.86
C LEU A 132 -2.64 14.23 18.10
N ASP A 133 -1.86 15.11 18.74
CA ASP A 133 -1.14 14.80 19.98
C ASP A 133 -2.14 14.68 21.15
N PRO A 134 -2.36 13.48 21.73
CA PRO A 134 -3.31 13.29 22.82
C PRO A 134 -2.98 14.14 24.04
N SER A 135 -1.70 14.47 24.24
CA SER A 135 -1.24 15.30 25.35
C SER A 135 -1.57 16.79 25.17
N LYS A 136 -1.81 17.24 23.93
CA LYS A 136 -2.25 18.61 23.62
C LYS A 136 -3.77 18.75 23.59
N VAL A 137 -4.50 17.67 23.30
CA VAL A 137 -5.98 17.67 23.32
C VAL A 137 -6.53 17.81 24.75
N LEU A 138 -5.79 17.33 25.76
CA LEU A 138 -6.19 17.42 27.17
C LEU A 138 -5.92 18.78 27.84
N GLN A 139 -5.28 19.73 27.15
CA GLN A 139 -5.00 21.06 27.69
C GLN A 139 -5.95 22.16 27.17
N SER A 140 -6.95 21.80 26.36
CA SER A 140 -7.96 22.72 25.85
C SER A 140 -9.35 22.45 26.44
N SER A 141 -9.44 22.19 27.75
CA SER A 141 -10.68 22.09 28.52
C SER A 141 -10.66 23.05 29.70
#